data_AF-N9WAR8-F1
#
_entry.id   AF-N9WAR8-F1
#
_cell.length_a   1.000
_cell.length_b   1.000
_cell.length_c   1.000
_cell.angle_alpha   90.00
_cell.angle_beta   90.00
_cell.angle_gamma   90.00
#
_symmetry.space_group_name_H-M   'P 1'
#
loop_
_entity.id
_entity.type
_entity.pdbx_description
1 polymer ?
#
loop_
_entity_poly.entity_id
_entity_poly.type
_entity_poly.pdbx_seq_one_letter_code
_entity_poly.pdbx_strand_id
1 'polypeptide(L)'
;MGKEFNAFSIVGVALLATSVPAHAASDPFIGEVMMTAATFCPRGWTEANGQLVSISENMALFSLLGTTYGGDGSKTFALPDLRGRAPVHVGNGRDVPPLVLGQKGGNTSVARDPAASGTVKTQPTLAIRYCVAIQGIYPSRN
;
A
#
# COMPACT_ATOMS: atom_id res chain seq x y z
N MET A 1 20.60 32.19 63.04
CA MET A 1 20.77 30.75 62.75
C MET A 1 19.39 30.12 62.60
N GLY A 2 18.73 30.33 61.47
CA GLY A 2 17.39 29.77 61.20
C GLY A 2 17.27 29.61 59.70
N LYS A 3 17.41 28.38 59.21
CA LYS A 3 17.38 28.08 57.77
C LYS A 3 15.95 27.78 57.36
N GLU A 4 15.54 28.49 56.33
CA GLU A 4 14.28 28.46 55.63
C GLU A 4 14.08 27.11 54.92
N PHE A 5 12.85 26.60 54.87
CA PHE A 5 12.42 25.69 53.80
C PHE A 5 10.96 26.02 53.43
N ASN A 6 10.85 26.76 52.34
CA ASN A 6 9.65 27.14 51.64
C ASN A 6 9.41 26.12 50.51
N ALA A 7 8.14 25.77 50.29
CA ALA A 7 7.56 25.15 49.09
C ALA A 7 8.15 23.82 48.57
N PHE A 8 7.28 22.90 48.12
CA PHE A 8 7.36 22.22 46.82
C PHE A 8 6.16 21.27 46.71
N SER A 9 5.03 21.85 46.30
CA SER A 9 4.03 21.11 45.54
C SER A 9 4.60 20.79 44.15
N ILE A 10 3.91 19.93 43.41
CA ILE A 10 4.20 19.47 42.04
C ILE A 10 5.30 18.38 42.05
N VAL A 11 5.09 17.14 41.61
CA VAL A 11 4.67 16.73 40.27
C VAL A 11 3.89 15.42 40.34
N GLY A 12 2.60 15.46 39.99
CA GLY A 12 1.88 14.27 39.56
C GLY A 12 2.48 13.81 38.23
N VAL A 13 3.17 12.68 38.26
CA VAL A 13 3.64 12.00 37.04
C VAL A 13 2.41 11.42 36.35
N ALA A 14 1.73 12.25 35.55
CA ALA A 14 0.81 11.77 34.55
C ALA A 14 1.65 11.12 33.44
N LEU A 15 1.78 9.79 33.48
CA LEU A 15 2.17 9.04 32.28
C LEU A 15 1.08 9.30 31.23
N LEU A 16 1.30 10.29 30.37
CA LEU A 16 0.66 10.32 29.07
C LEU A 16 1.14 9.07 28.36
N ALA A 17 0.34 8.01 28.42
CA ALA A 17 0.42 6.88 27.51
C ALA A 17 0.21 7.47 26.11
N THR A 18 1.30 7.93 25.49
CA THR A 18 1.33 8.04 24.04
C THR A 18 1.04 6.63 23.58
N SER A 19 -0.16 6.41 23.05
CA SER A 19 -0.50 5.13 22.45
C SER A 19 0.50 4.95 21.32
N VAL A 20 1.55 4.18 21.59
CA VAL A 20 2.38 3.61 20.55
C VAL A 20 1.36 2.86 19.70
N PRO A 21 1.08 3.29 18.45
CA PRO A 21 0.18 2.53 17.63
C PRO A 21 0.78 1.13 17.59
N ALA A 22 -0.01 0.14 18.01
CA ALA A 22 0.39 -1.24 17.91
C ALA A 22 0.55 -1.51 16.41
N HIS A 23 1.77 -1.36 15.89
CA HIS A 23 2.13 -1.79 14.56
C HIS A 23 2.07 -3.31 14.62
N ALA A 24 0.93 -3.88 14.22
CA ALA A 24 0.70 -5.32 14.20
C ALA A 24 1.55 -6.06 13.13
N ALA A 25 2.56 -5.41 12.56
CA ALA A 25 3.36 -5.94 11.47
C ALA A 25 4.82 -5.56 11.69
N SER A 26 5.72 -6.50 11.41
CA SER A 26 7.12 -6.22 11.10
C SER A 26 7.23 -4.95 10.23
N ASP A 27 8.31 -4.18 10.39
CA ASP A 27 8.58 -3.05 9.50
C ASP A 27 8.38 -3.49 8.03
N PRO A 28 7.41 -2.90 7.31
CA PRO A 28 7.07 -3.37 5.97
C PRO A 28 8.23 -3.14 5.02
N PHE A 29 8.31 -3.93 3.96
CA PHE A 29 9.25 -3.62 2.88
C PHE A 29 8.68 -2.49 2.03
N ILE A 30 9.54 -1.55 1.62
CA ILE A 30 9.15 -0.51 0.65
C ILE A 30 8.63 -1.21 -0.62
N GLY A 31 7.45 -0.79 -1.09
CA GLY A 31 6.78 -1.40 -2.25
C GLY A 31 5.94 -2.63 -1.95
N GLU A 32 5.87 -3.07 -0.69
CA GLU A 32 4.94 -4.11 -0.27
C GLU A 32 3.49 -3.66 -0.46
N VAL A 33 2.61 -4.59 -0.82
CA VAL A 33 1.17 -4.34 -0.94
C VAL A 33 0.45 -5.10 0.17
N MET A 34 -0.27 -4.36 1.01
CA MET A 34 -1.14 -4.96 2.01
C MET A 34 -2.61 -4.76 1.64
N MET A 35 -3.45 -5.65 2.17
CA MET A 35 -4.89 -5.54 2.12
C MET A 35 -5.42 -5.04 3.46
N THR A 36 -6.33 -4.08 3.44
CA THR A 36 -6.97 -3.56 4.65
C THR A 36 -8.48 -3.47 4.50
N ALA A 37 -9.19 -3.86 5.56
CA ALA A 37 -10.62 -3.63 5.70
C ALA A 37 -10.94 -2.21 6.22
N ALA A 38 -9.92 -1.42 6.60
CA ALA A 38 -10.09 -0.05 7.04
C ALA A 38 -10.50 0.88 5.89
N THR A 39 -11.05 2.04 6.24
CA THR A 39 -11.47 3.07 5.27
C THR A 39 -10.32 3.90 4.72
N PHE A 40 -9.12 3.79 5.31
CA PHE A 40 -7.92 4.53 4.93
C PHE A 40 -6.67 3.65 5.07
N CYS A 41 -5.62 3.99 4.32
CA CYS A 41 -4.29 3.41 4.54
C CYS A 41 -3.64 4.05 5.77
N PRO A 42 -3.05 3.27 6.68
CA PRO A 42 -2.31 3.80 7.83
C PRO A 42 -1.04 4.55 7.40
N ARG A 43 -0.41 5.24 8.35
CA ARG A 43 0.84 6.00 8.09
C ARG A 43 1.94 5.10 7.53
N GLY A 44 2.72 5.62 6.59
CA GLY A 44 3.73 4.85 5.84
C GLY A 44 3.17 4.05 4.67
N TRP A 45 1.85 4.09 4.46
CA TRP A 45 1.17 3.45 3.35
C TRP A 45 0.33 4.46 2.57
N THR A 46 0.10 4.16 1.30
CA THR A 46 -0.76 4.94 0.42
C THR A 46 -1.64 4.02 -0.42
N GLU A 47 -2.75 4.51 -0.95
CA GLU A 47 -3.67 3.68 -1.74
C GLU A 47 -3.04 3.24 -3.07
N ALA A 48 -3.21 1.96 -3.40
CA ALA A 48 -2.86 1.38 -4.70
C ALA A 48 -3.92 1.72 -5.77
N ASN A 49 -4.08 3.01 -6.06
CA ASN A 49 -5.14 3.55 -6.92
C ASN A 49 -4.62 4.16 -8.25
N GLY A 50 -3.35 3.96 -8.59
CA GLY A 50 -2.75 4.53 -9.79
C GLY A 50 -2.34 6.00 -9.70
N GLN A 51 -2.35 6.61 -8.51
CA GLN A 51 -1.92 8.00 -8.32
C GLN A 51 -0.47 8.22 -8.72
N LEU A 52 -0.18 9.44 -9.19
CA LEU A 52 1.18 9.93 -9.44
C LEU A 52 1.80 10.43 -8.14
N VAL A 53 3.03 10.01 -7.88
CA VAL A 53 3.79 10.34 -6.68
C VAL A 53 5.12 10.97 -7.07
N SER A 54 5.58 11.93 -6.28
CA SER A 54 6.86 12.59 -6.51
C SER A 54 8.03 11.63 -6.29
N ILE A 55 8.94 11.55 -7.27
CA ILE A 55 10.17 10.76 -7.16
C ILE A 55 11.05 11.34 -6.06
N SER A 56 11.15 12.66 -5.93
CA SER A 56 12.05 13.32 -4.96
C SER A 56 11.75 12.93 -3.50
N GLU A 57 10.49 12.65 -3.19
CA GLU A 57 10.05 12.28 -1.85
C GLU A 57 10.06 10.77 -1.63
N ASN A 58 10.10 9.96 -2.70
CA ASN A 58 9.93 8.51 -2.66
C ASN A 58 10.99 7.79 -3.50
N MET A 59 12.24 8.26 -3.47
CA MET A 59 13.33 7.73 -4.30
C MET A 59 13.58 6.22 -4.08
N ALA A 60 13.44 5.75 -2.84
CA ALA A 60 13.57 4.34 -2.51
C ALA A 60 12.48 3.50 -3.18
N LEU A 61 11.23 3.96 -3.19
CA LEU A 61 10.13 3.27 -3.86
C LEU A 61 10.28 3.32 -5.39
N PHE A 62 10.70 4.46 -5.94
CA PHE A 62 10.97 4.61 -7.37
C PHE A 62 12.08 3.66 -7.85
N SER A 63 13.11 3.43 -7.05
CA SER A 63 14.20 2.49 -7.38
C SER A 63 13.69 1.04 -7.52
N LEU A 64 12.55 0.70 -6.91
CA LEU A 64 11.94 -0.63 -6.98
C LEU A 64 10.90 -0.74 -8.11
N LEU A 65 10.04 0.27 -8.25
CA LEU A 65 8.91 0.22 -9.20
C LEU A 65 9.24 0.80 -10.58
N GLY A 66 10.17 1.75 -10.64
CA GLY A 66 10.44 2.55 -11.83
C GLY A 66 9.17 3.22 -12.38
N THR A 67 9.01 3.20 -13.68
CA THR A 67 7.83 3.71 -14.40
C THR A 67 6.86 2.61 -14.83
N THR A 68 6.97 1.41 -14.25
CA THR A 68 6.19 0.22 -14.65
C THR A 68 4.68 0.46 -14.67
N TYR A 69 4.19 1.30 -13.75
CA TYR A 69 2.76 1.61 -13.62
C TYR A 69 2.37 2.97 -14.25
N GLY A 70 3.33 3.70 -14.83
CA GLY A 70 3.16 5.02 -15.44
C GLY A 70 4.01 6.13 -14.80
N GLY A 71 3.71 7.37 -15.17
CA GLY A 71 4.46 8.57 -14.79
C GLY A 71 5.50 8.98 -15.83
N ASP A 72 6.19 10.09 -15.58
CA ASP A 72 7.19 10.66 -16.50
C ASP A 72 8.61 10.14 -16.26
N GLY A 73 8.85 9.48 -15.12
CA GLY A 73 10.16 8.90 -14.77
C GLY A 73 11.24 9.91 -14.42
N SER A 74 10.98 11.21 -14.52
CA SER A 74 11.92 12.28 -14.14
C SER A 74 11.46 13.03 -12.88
N LYS A 75 10.17 13.37 -12.79
CA LYS A 75 9.58 14.05 -11.61
C LYS A 75 8.63 13.16 -10.84
N THR A 76 7.86 12.33 -11.55
CA THR A 76 6.79 11.53 -11.00
C THR A 76 6.79 10.11 -11.54
N PHE A 77 6.29 9.19 -10.73
CA PHE A 77 6.00 7.81 -11.10
C PHE A 77 4.60 7.44 -10.59
N ALA A 78 3.94 6.50 -11.24
CA ALA A 78 2.64 6.02 -10.81
C ALA A 78 2.75 4.81 -9.90
N LEU A 79 1.80 4.68 -8.98
CA LEU A 79 1.60 3.46 -8.19
C LEU A 79 0.77 2.42 -8.97
N PRO A 80 0.76 1.15 -8.52
CA PRO A 80 -0.20 0.16 -9.00
C PRO A 80 -1.64 0.66 -8.88
N ASP A 81 -2.48 0.36 -9.88
CA ASP A 81 -3.93 0.62 -9.85
C ASP A 81 -4.67 -0.71 -9.66
N LEU A 82 -5.02 -1.01 -8.41
CA LEU A 82 -5.73 -2.23 -8.00
C LEU A 82 -7.23 -1.99 -7.81
N ARG A 83 -7.76 -0.83 -8.21
CA ARG A 83 -9.20 -0.55 -8.08
C ARG A 83 -9.99 -1.46 -9.03
N GLY A 84 -10.88 -2.27 -8.45
CA GLY A 84 -11.70 -3.22 -9.20
C GLY A 84 -10.88 -4.37 -9.81
N ARG A 85 -9.66 -4.63 -9.30
CA ARG A 85 -8.76 -5.68 -9.80
C ARG A 85 -8.23 -6.50 -8.63
N ALA A 86 -8.12 -7.81 -8.85
CA ALA A 86 -7.37 -8.69 -7.96
C ALA A 86 -5.92 -8.81 -8.49
N PRO A 87 -4.90 -8.74 -7.63
CA PRO A 87 -3.52 -8.98 -8.06
C PRO A 87 -3.35 -10.43 -8.50
N VAL A 88 -2.59 -10.63 -9.58
CA VAL A 88 -2.20 -11.94 -10.12
C VAL A 88 -0.69 -12.02 -10.21
N HIS A 89 -0.13 -13.23 -10.06
CA HIS A 89 1.32 -13.42 -10.17
C HIS A 89 1.80 -13.20 -11.61
N VAL A 90 2.98 -12.61 -11.76
CA VAL A 90 3.65 -12.41 -13.05
C VAL A 90 4.20 -13.73 -13.59
N GLY A 91 4.35 -13.85 -14.91
CA GLY A 91 4.98 -15.00 -15.55
C GLY A 91 4.06 -15.79 -16.47
N ASN A 92 4.53 -16.98 -16.85
CA ASN A 92 3.86 -17.85 -17.81
C ASN A 92 3.03 -18.88 -17.05
N GLY A 93 1.71 -18.80 -17.16
CA GLY A 93 0.84 -19.88 -16.70
C GLY A 93 0.59 -20.89 -17.80
N ARG A 94 0.24 -22.12 -17.42
CA ARG A 94 -0.03 -23.23 -18.36
C ARG A 94 -1.24 -22.93 -19.28
N ASP A 95 -2.20 -22.16 -18.78
CA ASP A 95 -3.48 -21.86 -19.44
C ASP A 95 -3.80 -20.36 -19.47
N VAL A 96 -2.81 -19.49 -19.19
CA VAL A 96 -2.96 -18.03 -19.28
C VAL A 96 -1.83 -17.43 -20.11
N PRO A 97 -2.10 -16.37 -20.91
CA PRO A 97 -1.05 -15.66 -21.62
C PRO A 97 0.06 -15.17 -20.68
N PRO A 98 1.30 -15.00 -21.16
CA PRO A 98 2.38 -14.40 -20.38
C PRO A 98 1.94 -13.08 -19.74
N LEU A 99 2.00 -13.01 -18.41
CA LEU A 99 1.65 -11.82 -17.63
C LEU A 99 2.93 -11.07 -17.27
N VAL A 100 3.08 -9.85 -17.78
CA VAL A 100 4.19 -8.96 -17.39
C VAL A 100 3.79 -8.06 -16.22
N LEU A 101 4.77 -7.62 -15.43
CA LEU A 101 4.52 -6.70 -14.32
C LEU A 101 3.88 -5.40 -14.84
N GLY A 102 2.88 -4.90 -14.13
CA GLY A 102 2.13 -3.70 -14.54
C GLY A 102 1.07 -3.93 -15.64
N GLN A 103 0.99 -5.13 -16.22
CA GLN A 103 -0.03 -5.46 -17.22
C GLN A 103 -1.43 -5.39 -16.59
N LYS A 104 -2.27 -4.52 -17.15
CA LYS A 104 -3.68 -4.43 -16.77
C LYS A 104 -4.47 -5.43 -17.63
N GLY A 105 -5.02 -6.45 -16.99
CA GLY A 105 -5.86 -7.48 -17.64
C GLY A 105 -7.22 -7.63 -16.96
N GLY A 106 -8.12 -8.36 -17.62
CA GLY A 106 -9.48 -8.60 -17.15
C GLY A 106 -10.49 -7.52 -17.58
N ASN A 107 -11.70 -7.96 -17.91
CA ASN A 107 -12.82 -7.07 -18.22
C ASN A 107 -13.41 -6.56 -16.90
N THR A 108 -13.27 -5.27 -16.59
CA THR A 108 -13.99 -4.64 -15.46
C THR A 108 -15.47 -4.41 -15.76
N SER A 109 -15.83 -4.48 -17.05
CA SER A 109 -17.20 -4.49 -17.51
C SER A 109 -17.62 -5.94 -17.73
N VAL A 110 -18.63 -6.40 -17.02
CA VAL A 110 -19.41 -7.56 -17.46
C VAL A 110 -20.17 -7.15 -18.73
N ALA A 111 -19.46 -7.00 -19.85
CA ALA A 111 -20.09 -7.04 -21.15
C ALA A 111 -20.64 -8.46 -21.28
N ARG A 112 -21.91 -8.61 -20.91
CA ARG A 112 -22.71 -9.78 -21.27
C ARG A 112 -22.65 -9.84 -22.79
N ASP A 113 -21.77 -10.66 -23.32
CA ASP A 113 -21.88 -11.13 -24.69
C ASP A 113 -23.21 -11.89 -24.78
N PRO A 114 -24.19 -11.44 -25.59
CA PRO A 114 -25.46 -12.12 -25.73
C PRO A 114 -25.33 -13.50 -26.40
N ALA A 115 -24.16 -13.85 -26.97
CA ALA A 115 -23.90 -15.12 -27.64
C ALA A 115 -22.99 -16.09 -26.86
N ALA A 116 -22.23 -15.63 -25.86
CA ALA A 116 -21.46 -16.51 -24.99
C ALA A 116 -22.23 -16.81 -23.70
N SER A 117 -22.88 -17.97 -23.66
CA SER A 117 -23.35 -18.62 -22.44
C SER A 117 -22.15 -19.14 -21.61
N GLY A 118 -21.21 -18.25 -21.29
CA GLY A 118 -20.18 -18.47 -20.30
C GLY A 118 -20.66 -17.80 -19.03
N THR A 119 -21.13 -18.58 -18.05
CA THR A 119 -21.44 -18.07 -16.72
C THR A 119 -20.24 -17.25 -16.24
N VAL A 120 -20.35 -15.93 -16.15
CA VAL A 120 -19.41 -15.13 -15.37
C VAL A 120 -19.58 -15.62 -13.94
N LYS A 121 -18.77 -16.59 -13.54
CA LYS A 121 -18.61 -17.06 -12.17
C LYS A 121 -17.92 -15.93 -11.41
N THR A 122 -18.60 -14.81 -11.21
CA THR A 122 -18.23 -13.87 -10.17
C THR A 122 -18.43 -14.61 -8.86
N GLN A 123 -17.34 -15.16 -8.34
CA GLN A 123 -17.26 -15.60 -6.96
C GLN A 123 -17.74 -14.44 -6.07
N PRO A 124 -18.39 -14.70 -4.93
CA PRO A 124 -18.75 -13.63 -4.01
C PRO A 124 -17.46 -12.88 -3.61
N THR A 125 -17.34 -11.62 -4.04
CA THR A 125 -16.17 -10.78 -3.76
C THR A 125 -16.50 -9.80 -2.65
N LEU A 126 -15.67 -9.74 -1.61
CA LEU A 126 -15.67 -8.65 -0.65
C LEU A 126 -14.64 -7.61 -1.10
N ALA A 127 -15.09 -6.37 -1.33
CA ALA A 127 -14.19 -5.28 -1.69
C ALA A 127 -13.42 -4.81 -0.45
N ILE A 128 -12.11 -4.96 -0.48
CA ILE A 128 -11.18 -4.43 0.52
C ILE A 128 -10.16 -3.51 -0.17
N ARG A 129 -9.50 -2.64 0.60
CA ARG A 129 -8.54 -1.69 0.04
C ARG A 129 -7.17 -2.34 -0.10
N TYR A 130 -6.47 -1.96 -1.15
CA TYR A 130 -5.05 -2.25 -1.33
C TYR A 130 -4.22 -0.99 -1.03
N CYS A 131 -3.22 -1.15 -0.19
CA CYS A 131 -2.30 -0.08 0.19
C CYS A 131 -0.86 -0.51 -0.14
N VAL A 132 -0.05 0.41 -0.65
CA VAL A 132 1.38 0.22 -0.93
C VAL A 132 2.21 0.91 0.13
N ALA A 133 3.23 0.23 0.64
CA ALA A 133 4.19 0.80 1.58
C ALA A 133 5.11 1.80 0.86
N ILE A 134 5.03 3.07 1.28
CA ILE A 134 5.91 4.16 0.82
C ILE A 134 7.09 4.38 1.77
N GLN A 135 7.00 3.85 2.99
CA GLN A 135 8.04 3.88 4.01
C GLN A 135 8.26 2.46 4.55
N GLY A 136 9.50 2.14 4.92
CA GLY A 136 9.83 0.80 5.40
C GLY A 136 11.29 0.40 5.14
N ILE A 137 11.56 -0.89 5.23
CA ILE A 137 12.87 -1.48 4.93
C ILE A 137 13.05 -1.57 3.41
N TYR A 138 14.19 -1.14 2.89
CA TYR A 138 14.51 -1.33 1.48
C TYR A 138 14.85 -2.81 1.20
N PRO A 139 14.10 -3.52 0.33
CA PRO A 139 14.34 -4.93 0.04
C PRO A 139 15.56 -5.08 -0.87
N SER A 140 16.72 -5.33 -0.26
CA SER A 140 17.96 -5.59 -0.99
C SER A 140 18.00 -7.04 -1.46
N ARG A 141 18.19 -7.26 -2.77
CA ARG A 141 18.46 -8.61 -3.31
C ARG A 141 19.90 -8.97 -2.99
N ASN A 142 20.12 -9.79 -1.95
CA ASN A 142 21.43 -10.32 -1.58
C ASN A 142 21.88 -11.42 -2.55
#